data_AF-A0ZZB5-F1
#
_entry.id   AF-A0ZZB5-F1
#
_cell.length_a   1.000
_cell.length_b   1.000
_cell.length_c   1.000
_cell.angle_alpha   90.00
_cell.angle_beta   90.00
_cell.angle_gamma   90.00
#
_symmetry.space_group_name_H-M   'P 1'
#
loop_
_entity.id
_entity.type
_entity.pdbx_description
1 polymer ?
#
loop_
_entity_poly.entity_id
_entity_poly.type
_entity_poly.pdbx_seq_one_letter_code
_entity_poly.pdbx_strand_id
1 'polypeptide(L)'
;MRNTWIRRISAIRKDGVESAINLTCGLNCIIGASNTGKTRIAKTVEFACGGKELPFTDKTAYEIAQVTFVTNGGEVSLSRSIHVQNTIHVKSSNPMIVPGSYSVSSRAGKSINTVLLALLGVESTRRIATNETYHTVAFTWNAIRHLMIVPEDQIGRARPSILFPKSTSLATLTQSLSSLLVLVQDEKIDNSIQTESASERHARRKAVEQFIHQQLDDIEPRIRHLEEMRHIATNEGKTIHTYLRPSQKSITRRTAKTNSPQSRCPYHLTYLSA
;
A
#
# COMPACT_ATOMS: atom_id res chain seq x y z
N MET A 1 13.40 2.34 -20.92
CA MET A 1 12.90 3.31 -19.90
C MET A 1 11.79 4.12 -20.52
N ARG A 2 10.67 4.34 -19.81
CA ARG A 2 9.61 5.23 -20.31
C ARG A 2 10.13 6.67 -20.23
N ASN A 3 10.06 7.44 -21.32
CA ASN A 3 10.48 8.84 -21.33
C ASN A 3 9.31 9.68 -20.83
N THR A 4 9.21 9.85 -19.52
CA THR A 4 8.28 10.79 -18.90
C THR A 4 9.02 12.05 -18.50
N TRP A 5 8.57 13.21 -18.97
CA TRP A 5 9.15 14.51 -18.65
C TRP A 5 8.09 15.62 -18.59
N ILE A 6 8.40 16.73 -17.92
CA ILE A 6 7.47 17.85 -17.78
C ILE A 6 7.62 18.79 -18.99
N ARG A 7 6.54 18.98 -19.75
CA ARG A 7 6.49 19.90 -20.91
C ARG A 7 6.04 21.30 -20.52
N ARG A 8 5.09 21.42 -19.59
CA ARG A 8 4.52 22.71 -19.24
C ARG A 8 4.23 22.79 -17.75
N ILE A 9 4.58 23.93 -17.16
CA ILE A 9 4.22 24.29 -15.78
C ILE A 9 3.45 25.60 -15.88
N SER A 10 2.23 25.65 -15.33
CA SER A 10 1.43 26.86 -15.37
C SER A 10 0.70 27.15 -14.07
N ALA A 11 0.41 28.43 -13.90
CA ALA A 11 -0.36 29.02 -12.82
C ALA A 11 -1.51 29.81 -13.43
N ILE A 12 -2.74 29.50 -13.05
CA ILE A 12 -3.94 30.18 -13.58
C ILE A 12 -4.53 31.03 -12.48
N ARG A 13 -4.78 32.29 -12.82
CA ARG A 13 -5.42 33.28 -11.94
C ARG A 13 -6.93 33.09 -11.89
N LYS A 14 -7.56 33.69 -10.88
CA LYS A 14 -9.03 33.72 -10.73
C LYS A 14 -9.77 34.26 -11.96
N ASP A 15 -9.16 35.23 -12.65
CA ASP A 15 -9.67 35.85 -13.89
C ASP A 15 -9.40 35.00 -15.15
N GLY A 16 -8.83 33.80 -15.00
CA GLY A 16 -8.51 32.88 -16.08
C GLY A 16 -7.19 33.16 -16.79
N VAL A 17 -6.46 34.23 -16.41
CA VAL A 17 -5.16 34.54 -17.00
C VAL A 17 -4.14 33.47 -16.60
N GLU A 18 -3.57 32.80 -17.60
CA GLU A 18 -2.54 31.78 -17.42
C GLU A 18 -1.15 32.39 -17.53
N SER A 19 -0.28 32.10 -16.57
CA SER A 19 1.16 32.28 -16.67
C SER A 19 1.83 30.92 -16.74
N ALA A 20 2.66 30.71 -17.76
CA ALA A 20 3.19 29.38 -18.04
C ALA A 20 4.63 29.39 -18.53
N ILE A 21 5.30 28.28 -18.25
CA ILE A 21 6.65 27.97 -18.70
C ILE A 21 6.57 26.70 -19.53
N ASN A 22 7.07 26.78 -20.75
CA ASN A 22 7.23 25.62 -21.62
C ASN A 22 8.68 25.13 -21.51
N LEU A 23 8.83 23.83 -21.28
CA LEU A 23 10.11 23.15 -21.22
C LEU A 23 10.27 22.28 -22.46
N THR A 24 11.52 21.99 -22.79
CA THR A 24 11.90 21.04 -23.85
C THR A 24 12.46 19.77 -23.23
N CYS A 25 12.50 18.67 -23.98
CA CYS A 25 13.12 17.45 -23.49
C CYS A 25 14.63 17.67 -23.30
N GLY A 26 15.15 17.36 -22.11
CA GLY A 26 16.56 17.52 -21.76
C GLY A 26 16.78 18.51 -20.62
N LEU A 27 17.94 19.17 -20.61
CA LEU A 27 18.31 20.14 -19.58
C LEU A 27 17.69 21.50 -19.89
N ASN A 28 16.89 22.02 -18.95
CA ASN A 28 16.32 23.36 -19.02
C ASN A 28 16.84 24.18 -17.84
N CYS A 29 17.31 25.41 -18.11
CA CYS A 29 17.82 26.32 -17.08
C CYS A 29 16.90 27.55 -16.98
N ILE A 30 16.36 27.81 -15.79
CA ILE A 30 15.52 28.98 -15.52
C ILE A 30 16.34 30.00 -14.74
N ILE A 31 16.67 31.12 -15.38
CA ILE A 31 17.59 32.13 -14.87
C ILE A 31 16.83 33.42 -14.59
N GLY A 32 17.19 34.08 -13.49
CA GLY A 32 16.64 35.38 -13.12
C GLY A 32 17.20 35.86 -11.79
N ALA A 33 17.00 37.15 -11.48
CA ALA A 33 17.45 37.76 -10.23
C ALA A 33 16.89 37.05 -8.99
N SER A 34 17.51 37.25 -7.82
CA SER A 34 17.02 36.69 -6.56
C SER A 34 15.60 37.16 -6.25
N ASN A 35 14.80 36.31 -5.60
CA ASN A 35 13.42 36.59 -5.19
C ASN A 35 12.41 36.90 -6.32
N THR A 36 12.71 36.57 -7.57
CA THR A 36 11.78 36.74 -8.72
C THR A 36 10.75 35.62 -8.88
N GLY A 37 10.67 34.69 -7.92
CA GLY A 37 9.68 33.60 -7.96
C GLY A 37 10.17 32.29 -8.57
N LYS A 38 11.47 32.13 -8.87
CA LYS A 38 12.04 30.85 -9.36
C LYS A 38 11.65 29.65 -8.49
N THR A 39 11.77 29.78 -7.17
CA THR A 39 11.41 28.74 -6.21
C THR A 39 9.92 28.36 -6.28
N ARG A 40 9.05 29.28 -6.72
CA ARG A 40 7.60 28.99 -6.87
C ARG A 40 7.34 27.97 -7.98
N ILE A 41 8.17 27.93 -9.02
CA ILE A 41 8.01 26.99 -10.15
C ILE A 41 8.11 25.55 -9.64
N ALA A 42 9.14 25.24 -8.84
CA ALA A 42 9.28 23.92 -8.23
C ALA A 42 8.12 23.60 -7.27
N LYS A 43 7.67 24.58 -6.47
CA LYS A 43 6.50 24.42 -5.60
C LYS A 43 5.21 24.16 -6.39
N THR A 44 5.03 24.77 -7.56
CA THR A 44 3.88 24.52 -8.43
C THR A 44 3.86 23.06 -8.89
N VAL A 45 5.01 22.53 -9.30
CA VAL A 45 5.13 21.12 -9.68
C VAL A 45 4.78 20.20 -8.52
N GLU A 46 5.39 20.46 -7.37
CA GLU A 46 5.19 19.68 -6.17
C GLU A 46 3.74 19.68 -5.68
N PHE A 47 3.10 20.84 -5.65
CA PHE A 47 1.70 20.99 -5.24
C PHE A 47 0.75 20.28 -6.21
N ALA A 48 0.94 20.43 -7.52
CA ALA A 48 0.15 19.75 -8.54
C ALA A 48 0.27 18.21 -8.45
N CYS A 49 1.41 17.71 -7.95
CA CYS A 49 1.66 16.28 -7.70
C CYS A 49 1.20 15.81 -6.31
N GLY A 50 0.38 16.58 -5.57
CA GLY A 50 -0.16 16.18 -4.27
C GLY A 50 0.64 16.67 -3.05
N GLY A 51 1.66 17.51 -3.25
CA GLY A 51 2.37 18.18 -2.16
C GLY A 51 1.47 19.06 -1.31
N LYS A 52 1.84 19.29 -0.04
CA LYS A 52 1.02 20.08 0.90
C LYS A 52 1.31 21.58 0.84
N GLU A 53 2.51 21.96 0.44
CA GLU A 53 2.92 23.37 0.39
C GLU A 53 2.21 24.11 -0.73
N LEU A 54 1.64 25.27 -0.40
CA LEU A 54 1.00 26.13 -1.39
C LEU A 54 2.07 26.85 -2.23
N PRO A 55 1.95 26.84 -3.58
CA PRO A 55 2.91 27.53 -4.45
C PRO A 55 2.66 29.04 -4.53
N PHE A 56 1.43 29.46 -4.22
CA PHE A 56 0.93 30.81 -4.39
C PHE A 56 0.38 31.33 -3.06
N THR A 57 0.33 32.65 -2.94
CA THR A 57 -0.34 33.34 -1.84
C THR A 57 -1.48 34.18 -2.40
N ASP A 58 -2.44 34.56 -1.56
CA ASP A 58 -3.61 35.35 -1.98
C ASP A 58 -3.24 36.65 -2.70
N LYS A 59 -2.08 37.23 -2.35
CA LYS A 59 -1.52 38.43 -3.00
C LYS A 59 -1.24 38.28 -4.50
N THR A 60 -1.05 37.05 -4.98
CA THR A 60 -0.67 36.78 -6.37
C THR A 60 -1.85 36.49 -7.31
N ALA A 61 -3.07 36.36 -6.76
CA ALA A 61 -4.30 36.02 -7.48
C ALA A 61 -4.31 34.69 -8.25
N TYR A 62 -3.24 33.88 -8.18
CA TYR A 62 -3.18 32.53 -8.75
C TYR A 62 -3.97 31.54 -7.88
N GLU A 63 -4.82 30.74 -8.51
CA GLU A 63 -5.69 29.78 -7.83
C GLU A 63 -5.44 28.34 -8.24
N ILE A 64 -4.96 28.10 -9.47
CA ILE A 64 -4.77 26.75 -10.01
C ILE A 64 -3.30 26.56 -10.40
N ALA A 65 -2.70 25.49 -9.88
CA ALA A 65 -1.43 24.95 -10.35
C ALA A 65 -1.67 23.85 -11.37
N GLN A 66 -0.98 23.90 -12.50
CA GLN A 66 -1.08 22.89 -13.54
C GLN A 66 0.30 22.45 -14.03
N VAL A 67 0.45 21.14 -14.25
CA VAL A 67 1.66 20.52 -14.80
C VAL A 67 1.26 19.55 -15.89
N THR A 68 1.91 19.66 -17.04
CA THR A 68 1.72 18.74 -18.16
C THR A 68 2.95 17.88 -18.35
N PHE A 69 2.77 16.57 -18.26
CA PHE A 69 3.77 15.55 -18.54
C PHE A 69 3.59 15.02 -19.95
N VAL A 70 4.69 14.83 -20.65
CA VAL A 70 4.74 14.03 -21.87
C VAL A 70 5.20 12.63 -21.47
N THR A 71 4.50 11.62 -21.98
CA THR A 71 4.79 10.20 -21.78
C THR A 71 4.84 9.50 -23.13
N ASN A 72 5.32 8.25 -23.17
CA ASN A 72 5.31 7.45 -24.40
C ASN A 72 3.89 7.25 -24.99
N GLY A 73 2.84 7.29 -24.16
CA GLY A 73 1.46 7.05 -24.58
C GLY A 73 0.65 8.32 -24.86
N GLY A 74 1.25 9.50 -24.77
CA GLY A 74 0.56 10.79 -24.89
C GLY A 74 0.85 11.74 -23.73
N GLU A 75 -0.02 12.70 -23.52
CA GLU A 75 0.15 13.74 -22.51
C GLU A 75 -0.77 13.52 -21.31
N VAL A 76 -0.28 13.92 -20.15
CA VAL A 76 -1.01 13.85 -18.88
C VAL A 76 -0.89 15.19 -18.19
N SER A 77 -2.01 15.88 -18.00
CA SER A 77 -2.08 17.15 -17.28
C SER A 77 -2.69 16.94 -15.90
N LEU A 78 -1.98 17.38 -14.87
CA LEU A 78 -2.47 17.47 -13.49
C LEU A 78 -2.86 18.92 -13.21
N SER A 79 -4.05 19.16 -12.69
CA SER A 79 -4.54 20.50 -12.32
C SER A 79 -5.10 20.48 -10.91
N ARG A 80 -4.63 21.39 -10.06
CA ARG A 80 -5.00 21.45 -8.64
C ARG A 80 -5.29 22.88 -8.21
N SER A 81 -6.47 23.10 -7.64
CA SER A 81 -6.84 24.37 -7.02
C SER A 81 -6.26 24.48 -5.61
N ILE A 82 -5.88 25.68 -5.19
CA ILE A 82 -5.51 25.98 -3.80
C ILE A 82 -6.72 26.02 -2.86
N HIS A 83 -7.92 26.29 -3.40
CA HIS A 83 -9.17 26.41 -2.65
C HIS A 83 -9.85 25.06 -2.44
N VAL A 84 -9.78 24.17 -3.45
CA VAL A 84 -10.35 22.83 -3.36
C VAL A 84 -9.31 21.88 -2.75
N GLN A 85 -9.51 21.58 -1.47
CA GLN A 85 -8.61 20.69 -0.76
C GLN A 85 -8.69 19.26 -1.32
N ASN A 86 -7.54 18.59 -1.33
CA ASN A 86 -7.40 17.16 -1.60
C ASN A 86 -7.91 16.64 -2.95
N THR A 87 -8.22 17.48 -3.94
CA THR A 87 -8.67 17.05 -5.27
C THR A 87 -7.74 17.54 -6.37
N ILE A 88 -7.36 16.65 -7.27
CA ILE A 88 -6.54 16.92 -8.47
C ILE A 88 -7.32 16.43 -9.68
N HIS A 89 -7.49 17.31 -10.66
CA HIS A 89 -8.09 16.96 -11.95
C HIS A 89 -7.00 16.49 -12.91
N VAL A 90 -7.25 15.33 -13.51
CA VAL A 90 -6.34 14.70 -14.47
C VAL A 90 -7.00 14.72 -15.84
N LYS A 91 -6.33 15.33 -16.80
CA LYS A 91 -6.62 15.17 -18.23
C LYS A 91 -5.53 14.32 -18.83
N SER A 92 -5.88 13.33 -19.64
CA SER A 92 -4.91 12.40 -20.21
C SER A 92 -5.32 12.01 -21.62
N SER A 93 -4.36 12.01 -22.55
CA SER A 93 -4.47 11.27 -23.81
C SER A 93 -3.78 9.90 -23.76
N ASN A 94 -3.08 9.60 -22.66
CA ASN A 94 -2.46 8.30 -22.43
C ASN A 94 -3.51 7.25 -22.01
N PRO A 95 -3.67 6.15 -22.76
CA PRO A 95 -4.70 5.13 -22.50
C PRO A 95 -4.52 4.39 -21.16
N MET A 96 -3.31 4.40 -20.59
CA MET A 96 -3.02 3.80 -19.28
C MET A 96 -3.51 4.65 -18.11
N ILE A 97 -3.88 5.92 -18.35
CA ILE A 97 -4.27 6.88 -17.32
C ILE A 97 -5.69 7.35 -17.59
N VAL A 98 -6.60 6.93 -16.71
CA VAL A 98 -8.01 7.32 -16.77
C VAL A 98 -8.16 8.81 -16.40
N PRO A 99 -8.79 9.64 -17.24
CA PRO A 99 -9.08 11.03 -16.87
C PRO A 99 -10.05 11.15 -15.68
N GLY A 100 -10.08 12.33 -15.06
CA GLY A 100 -11.06 12.71 -14.05
C GLY A 100 -10.45 13.19 -12.74
N SER A 101 -11.24 13.21 -11.68
CA SER A 101 -10.82 13.72 -10.38
C SER A 101 -10.18 12.62 -9.52
N TYR A 102 -9.05 12.95 -8.90
CA TYR A 102 -8.26 12.09 -8.04
C TYR A 102 -8.03 12.75 -6.69
N SER A 103 -8.01 11.95 -5.62
CA SER A 103 -7.73 12.45 -4.29
C SER A 103 -6.23 12.48 -4.00
N VAL A 104 -5.77 13.49 -3.27
CA VAL A 104 -4.41 13.53 -2.69
C VAL A 104 -4.27 12.50 -1.55
N SER A 105 -5.38 12.13 -0.92
CA SER A 105 -5.38 11.14 0.16
C SER A 105 -5.10 9.74 -0.37
N SER A 106 -4.22 9.00 0.29
CA SER A 106 -3.98 7.58 0.01
C SER A 106 -5.12 6.67 0.45
N ARG A 107 -6.02 7.15 1.33
CA ARG A 107 -7.16 6.38 1.84
C ARG A 107 -8.36 6.37 0.87
N ALA A 108 -8.36 7.25 -0.12
CA ALA A 108 -9.42 7.31 -1.11
C ALA A 108 -9.22 6.19 -2.15
N GLY A 109 -10.31 5.55 -2.58
CA GLY A 109 -10.24 4.51 -3.62
C GLY A 109 -9.65 5.00 -4.95
N LYS A 110 -9.78 6.30 -5.26
CA LYS A 110 -9.19 6.94 -6.43
C LYS A 110 -8.11 7.96 -6.02
N SER A 111 -6.92 7.47 -5.70
CA SER A 111 -5.78 8.28 -5.28
C SER A 111 -4.91 8.76 -6.46
N ILE A 112 -4.41 9.99 -6.40
CA ILE A 112 -3.46 10.55 -7.37
C ILE A 112 -2.15 9.73 -7.42
N ASN A 113 -1.82 9.02 -6.34
CA ASN A 113 -0.66 8.15 -6.26
C ASN A 113 -0.64 7.13 -7.41
N THR A 114 -1.82 6.59 -7.79
CA THR A 114 -1.97 5.66 -8.91
C THR A 114 -1.49 6.27 -10.22
N VAL A 115 -1.83 7.53 -10.48
CA VAL A 115 -1.42 8.24 -11.71
C VAL A 115 0.08 8.55 -11.67
N LEU A 116 0.58 9.05 -10.54
CA LEU A 116 1.99 9.41 -10.38
C LEU A 116 2.93 8.19 -10.50
N LEU A 117 2.53 7.03 -9.98
CA LEU A 117 3.28 5.79 -10.17
C LEU A 117 3.19 5.29 -11.61
N ALA A 118 2.02 5.39 -12.26
CA ALA A 118 1.87 5.02 -13.67
C ALA A 118 2.76 5.88 -14.59
N LEU A 119 2.94 7.17 -14.27
CA LEU A 119 3.87 8.07 -14.97
C LEU A 119 5.34 7.59 -14.88
N LEU A 120 5.72 6.95 -13.77
CA LEU A 120 7.04 6.34 -13.58
C LEU A 120 7.14 4.93 -14.16
N GLY A 121 6.01 4.37 -14.62
CA GLY A 121 5.93 2.99 -15.09
C GLY A 121 5.83 1.95 -13.99
N VAL A 122 5.49 2.36 -12.76
CA VAL A 122 5.32 1.45 -11.62
C VAL A 122 3.84 1.13 -11.40
N GLU A 123 3.54 -0.14 -11.14
CA GLU A 123 2.19 -0.59 -10.79
C GLU A 123 1.73 0.05 -9.47
N SER A 124 0.47 0.52 -9.42
CA SER A 124 -0.07 1.19 -8.22
C SER A 124 -0.25 0.27 -7.01
N THR A 125 -0.31 -1.04 -7.24
CA THR A 125 -0.37 -2.08 -6.20
C THR A 125 0.99 -2.42 -5.61
N ARG A 126 2.08 -1.84 -6.15
CA ARG A 126 3.45 -2.10 -5.68
C ARG A 126 3.56 -1.79 -4.18
N ARG A 127 4.21 -2.70 -3.47
CA ARG A 127 4.50 -2.57 -2.03
C ARG A 127 6.00 -2.56 -1.80
N ILE A 128 6.42 -1.87 -0.75
CA ILE A 128 7.82 -1.75 -0.31
C ILE A 128 7.96 -2.17 1.15
N ALA A 129 9.11 -2.73 1.51
CA ALA A 129 9.44 -3.08 2.89
C ALA A 129 9.67 -1.81 3.74
N THR A 130 9.36 -1.92 5.02
CA THR A 130 9.50 -0.83 6.00
C THR A 130 10.46 -1.14 7.13
N ASN A 131 10.80 -2.41 7.33
CA ASN A 131 11.64 -2.89 8.41
C ASN A 131 12.19 -4.28 8.09
N GLU A 132 13.00 -4.78 9.01
CA GLU A 132 13.69 -6.09 8.93
C GLU A 132 12.73 -7.29 8.99
N THR A 133 11.53 -7.11 9.54
CA THR A 133 10.48 -8.16 9.53
C THR A 133 9.67 -8.16 8.23
N TYR A 134 10.12 -7.42 7.21
CA TYR A 134 9.46 -7.30 5.91
C TYR A 134 7.99 -6.85 6.00
N HIS A 135 7.63 -6.06 7.02
CA HIS A 135 6.33 -5.39 7.01
C HIS A 135 6.29 -4.45 5.80
N THR A 136 5.27 -4.60 4.97
CA THR A 136 5.16 -3.86 3.72
C THR A 136 4.15 -2.73 3.81
N VAL A 137 4.42 -1.64 3.11
CA VAL A 137 3.45 -0.55 2.86
C VAL A 137 3.28 -0.34 1.38
N ALA A 138 2.19 0.32 0.98
CA ALA A 138 2.00 0.73 -0.40
C ALA A 138 3.15 1.66 -0.83
N PHE A 139 3.69 1.42 -2.02
CA PHE A 139 4.65 2.33 -2.62
C PHE A 139 3.95 3.64 -2.97
N THR A 140 4.59 4.77 -2.67
CA THR A 140 3.98 6.08 -2.90
C THR A 140 4.96 7.05 -3.54
N TRP A 141 4.42 8.00 -4.30
CA TRP A 141 5.17 9.12 -4.86
C TRP A 141 5.98 9.86 -3.79
N ASN A 142 5.40 10.03 -2.59
CA ASN A 142 6.08 10.73 -1.50
C ASN A 142 7.36 10.00 -1.02
N ALA A 143 7.46 8.67 -1.21
CA ALA A 143 8.63 7.89 -0.83
C ALA A 143 9.86 8.15 -1.72
N ILE A 144 9.65 8.70 -2.92
CA ILE A 144 10.70 9.02 -3.91
C ILE A 144 10.73 10.50 -4.29
N ARG A 145 9.85 11.32 -3.72
CA ARG A 145 9.72 12.75 -4.02
C ARG A 145 11.05 13.49 -3.91
N HIS A 146 11.85 13.19 -2.89
CA HIS A 146 13.14 13.84 -2.65
C HIS A 146 14.20 13.51 -3.70
N LEU A 147 14.02 12.43 -4.48
CA LEU A 147 14.89 12.09 -5.61
C LEU A 147 14.50 12.85 -6.88
N MET A 148 13.22 13.22 -7.01
CA MET A 148 12.66 13.84 -8.21
C MET A 148 12.66 15.37 -8.14
N ILE A 149 12.43 15.94 -6.95
CA ILE A 149 12.37 17.38 -6.72
C ILE A 149 13.25 17.71 -5.52
N VAL A 150 14.29 18.49 -5.77
CA VAL A 150 15.25 18.92 -4.76
C VAL A 150 15.09 20.44 -4.57
N PRO A 151 14.45 20.88 -3.47
CA PRO A 151 14.37 22.29 -3.18
C PRO A 151 15.73 22.86 -2.76
N GLU A 152 15.88 24.18 -2.91
CA GLU A 152 17.13 24.92 -2.62
C GLU A 152 17.63 24.68 -1.18
N ASP A 153 16.71 24.61 -0.21
CA ASP A 153 17.03 24.33 1.20
C ASP A 153 17.59 22.91 1.44
N GLN A 154 17.46 21.99 0.47
CA GLN A 154 18.03 20.63 0.55
C GLN A 154 19.41 20.53 -0.05
N ILE A 155 19.77 21.42 -0.98
CA ILE A 155 21.05 21.33 -1.70
C ILE A 155 22.22 21.55 -0.74
N GLY A 156 22.10 22.49 0.19
CA GLY A 156 23.13 22.80 1.19
C GLY A 156 23.09 21.95 2.46
N ARG A 157 22.23 20.93 2.54
CA ARG A 157 22.04 20.14 3.76
C ARG A 157 23.26 19.26 4.03
N ALA A 158 23.87 19.40 5.23
CA ALA A 158 25.04 18.60 5.61
C ALA A 158 24.74 17.11 5.82
N ARG A 159 23.62 16.77 6.50
CA ARG A 159 23.15 15.39 6.73
C ARG A 159 21.62 15.32 6.86
N PRO A 160 20.99 14.19 6.52
CA PRO A 160 21.56 13.07 5.74
C PRO A 160 21.79 13.47 4.26
N SER A 161 22.34 12.59 3.42
CA SER A 161 22.51 12.87 1.98
C SER A 161 21.16 13.14 1.30
N ILE A 162 21.16 13.90 0.19
CA ILE A 162 19.99 14.19 -0.65
C ILE A 162 19.24 12.95 -1.13
N LEU A 163 19.93 11.79 -1.18
CA LEU A 163 19.33 10.50 -1.51
C LEU A 163 18.35 9.99 -0.43
N PHE A 164 18.39 10.59 0.77
CA PHE A 164 17.56 10.22 1.89
C PHE A 164 16.60 11.34 2.27
N PRO A 165 15.39 11.00 2.76
CA PRO A 165 14.44 11.98 3.26
C PRO A 165 15.02 12.74 4.46
N LYS A 166 14.42 13.90 4.79
CA LYS A 166 14.78 14.67 5.99
C LYS A 166 14.64 13.86 7.28
N SER A 167 13.62 12.99 7.35
CA SER A 167 13.41 12.13 8.52
C SER A 167 14.39 10.97 8.53
N THR A 168 15.12 10.82 9.63
CA THR A 168 16.14 9.79 9.84
C THR A 168 15.62 8.60 10.65
N SER A 169 14.30 8.42 10.77
CA SER A 169 13.78 7.21 11.42
C SER A 169 14.18 5.98 10.61
N LEU A 170 14.45 4.86 11.30
CA LEU A 170 14.90 3.63 10.65
C LEU A 170 13.85 3.14 9.63
N ALA A 171 12.56 3.26 9.96
CA ALA A 171 11.47 2.93 9.05
C ALA A 171 11.45 3.81 7.79
N THR A 172 11.66 5.12 7.91
CA THR A 172 11.68 6.04 6.75
C THR A 172 12.91 5.81 5.87
N LEU A 173 14.05 5.45 6.45
CA LEU A 173 15.25 5.10 5.70
C LEU A 173 15.06 3.77 4.93
N THR A 174 14.57 2.73 5.60
CA THR A 174 14.28 1.43 4.95
C THR A 174 13.24 1.57 3.84
N GLN A 175 12.20 2.37 4.05
CA GLN A 175 11.22 2.69 2.99
C GLN A 175 11.87 3.39 1.80
N SER A 176 12.76 4.35 2.04
CA SER A 176 13.42 5.11 0.97
C SER A 176 14.40 4.25 0.18
N LEU A 177 15.15 3.39 0.84
CA LEU A 177 16.04 2.42 0.19
C LEU A 177 15.24 1.38 -0.60
N SER A 178 14.17 0.84 -0.03
CA SER A 178 13.27 -0.08 -0.73
C SER A 178 12.63 0.57 -1.95
N SER A 179 12.29 1.86 -1.84
CA SER A 179 11.77 2.66 -2.95
C SER A 179 12.77 2.83 -4.08
N LEU A 180 14.05 3.10 -3.74
CA LEU A 180 15.12 3.19 -4.71
C LEU A 180 15.37 1.84 -5.40
N LEU A 181 15.31 0.74 -4.65
CA LEU A 181 15.43 -0.62 -5.20
C LEU A 181 14.37 -0.89 -6.27
N VAL A 182 13.11 -0.52 -6.00
CA VAL A 182 12.01 -0.63 -6.97
C VAL A 182 12.30 0.19 -8.24
N LEU A 183 12.86 1.39 -8.11
CA LEU A 183 13.19 2.22 -9.28
C LEU A 183 14.34 1.67 -10.13
N VAL A 184 15.32 0.99 -9.50
CA VAL A 184 16.53 0.51 -10.17
C VAL A 184 16.33 -0.89 -10.75
N GLN A 185 15.73 -1.81 -9.99
CA GLN A 185 15.68 -3.24 -10.31
C GLN A 185 14.26 -3.74 -10.66
N ASP A 186 13.22 -2.94 -10.38
CA ASP A 186 11.81 -3.34 -10.48
C ASP A 186 11.45 -4.65 -9.74
N GLU A 187 12.31 -5.09 -8.81
CA GLU A 187 12.15 -6.34 -8.08
C GLU A 187 10.88 -6.32 -7.22
N LYS A 188 10.07 -7.38 -7.35
CA LYS A 188 8.88 -7.60 -6.51
C LYS A 188 9.34 -8.26 -5.22
N ILE A 189 8.94 -7.70 -4.08
CA ILE A 189 9.11 -8.36 -2.79
C ILE A 189 8.19 -9.57 -2.80
N ASP A 190 8.77 -10.77 -2.76
CA ASP A 190 7.99 -12.00 -2.62
C ASP A 190 7.36 -12.04 -1.22
N ASN A 191 6.05 -12.22 -1.16
CA ASN A 191 5.31 -12.29 0.09
C ASN A 191 5.69 -13.53 0.92
N SER A 192 6.34 -14.52 0.32
CA SER A 192 6.89 -15.71 1.02
C SER A 192 7.98 -15.37 2.04
N ILE A 193 8.59 -14.17 1.93
CA ILE A 193 9.71 -13.71 2.78
C ILE A 193 9.22 -13.04 4.07
N GLN A 194 7.90 -12.84 4.26
CA GLN A 194 7.37 -12.19 5.46
C GLN A 194 7.64 -13.03 6.71
N THR A 195 8.58 -12.57 7.54
CA THR A 195 8.89 -13.17 8.82
C THR A 195 7.88 -12.71 9.86
N GLU A 196 7.10 -13.63 10.45
CA GLU A 196 6.13 -13.32 11.52
C GLU A 196 6.78 -12.46 12.62
N SER A 197 6.15 -11.34 12.98
CA SER A 197 6.60 -10.48 14.08
C SER A 197 6.48 -11.18 15.44
N ALA A 198 7.20 -10.70 16.46
CA ALA A 198 7.14 -11.29 17.80
C ALA A 198 5.71 -11.25 18.40
N SER A 199 4.94 -10.20 18.10
CA SER A 199 3.56 -10.04 18.55
C SER A 199 2.62 -11.05 17.87
N GLU A 200 2.77 -11.25 16.56
CA GLU A 200 1.99 -12.24 15.80
C GLU A 200 2.31 -13.68 16.27
N ARG A 201 3.58 -13.99 16.53
CA ARG A 201 3.97 -15.28 17.14
C ARG A 201 3.32 -15.49 18.50
N HIS A 202 3.28 -14.46 19.34
CA HIS A 202 2.63 -14.53 20.65
C HIS A 202 1.11 -14.72 20.51
N ALA A 203 0.45 -13.96 19.64
CA ALA A 203 -0.97 -14.08 19.38
C ALA A 203 -1.34 -15.48 18.86
N ARG A 204 -0.55 -16.02 17.93
CA ARG A 204 -0.72 -17.38 17.40
C ARG A 204 -0.53 -18.43 18.49
N ARG A 205 0.53 -18.34 19.30
CA ARG A 205 0.77 -19.25 20.44
C ARG A 205 -0.39 -19.23 21.42
N LYS A 206 -0.88 -18.04 21.79
CA LYS A 206 -2.01 -17.86 22.70
C LYS A 206 -3.31 -18.45 22.14
N ALA A 207 -3.57 -18.30 20.84
CA ALA A 207 -4.73 -18.90 20.18
C ALA A 207 -4.66 -20.43 20.18
N VAL A 208 -3.47 -21.00 19.94
CA VAL A 208 -3.24 -22.45 20.01
C VAL A 208 -3.43 -22.96 21.44
N GLU A 209 -2.88 -22.26 22.43
CA GLU A 209 -3.03 -22.60 23.84
C GLU A 209 -4.50 -22.59 24.28
N GLN A 210 -5.26 -21.55 23.89
CA GLN A 210 -6.70 -21.48 24.15
C GLN A 210 -7.46 -22.62 23.48
N PHE A 211 -7.11 -22.99 22.24
CA PHE A 211 -7.72 -24.14 21.57
C PHE A 211 -7.44 -25.45 22.30
N ILE A 212 -6.20 -25.67 22.76
CA ILE A 212 -5.84 -26.87 23.52
C ILE A 212 -6.62 -26.94 24.83
N HIS A 213 -6.68 -25.83 25.58
CA HIS A 213 -7.47 -25.78 26.82
C HIS A 213 -8.95 -26.05 26.56
N GLN A 214 -9.52 -25.47 25.51
CA GLN A 214 -10.91 -25.74 25.14
C GLN A 214 -11.16 -27.22 24.79
N GLN A 215 -10.22 -27.87 24.08
CA GLN A 215 -10.33 -29.30 23.80
C GLN A 215 -10.19 -30.15 25.07
N LEU A 216 -9.35 -29.76 26.02
CA LEU A 216 -9.22 -30.46 27.30
C LEU A 216 -10.49 -30.31 28.16
N ASP A 217 -11.05 -29.11 28.23
CA ASP A 217 -12.31 -28.83 28.92
C ASP A 217 -13.48 -29.64 28.33
N ASP A 218 -13.47 -29.89 27.02
CA ASP A 218 -14.47 -30.74 26.33
C ASP A 218 -14.27 -32.25 26.62
N ILE A 219 -13.06 -32.68 26.99
CA ILE A 219 -12.73 -34.07 27.28
C ILE A 219 -13.12 -34.45 28.72
N GLU A 220 -12.92 -33.56 29.69
CA GLU A 220 -13.24 -33.75 31.10
C GLU A 220 -14.70 -34.25 31.36
N PRO A 221 -15.76 -33.64 30.80
CA PRO A 221 -17.13 -34.12 30.99
C PRO A 221 -17.39 -35.44 30.26
N ARG A 222 -16.67 -35.73 29.16
CA ARG A 222 -16.78 -37.01 28.46
C ARG A 222 -16.20 -38.15 29.28
N ILE A 223 -15.08 -37.91 29.97
CA ILE A 223 -14.49 -38.89 30.89
C ILE A 223 -15.48 -39.18 32.03
N ARG A 224 -16.00 -38.14 32.69
CA ARG A 224 -17.00 -38.31 33.76
C ARG A 224 -18.24 -39.06 33.29
N HIS A 225 -18.76 -38.74 32.11
CA HIS A 225 -19.91 -39.44 31.54
C HIS A 225 -19.60 -40.92 31.28
N LEU A 226 -18.41 -41.24 30.75
CA LEU A 226 -17.98 -42.61 30.52
C LEU A 226 -17.79 -43.40 31.82
N GLU A 227 -17.29 -42.75 32.88
CA GLU A 227 -17.15 -43.35 34.21
C GLU A 227 -18.52 -43.61 34.86
N GLU A 228 -19.45 -42.68 34.73
CA GLU A 228 -20.82 -42.84 35.22
C GLU A 228 -21.54 -43.99 34.48
N MET A 229 -21.42 -44.04 33.16
CA MET A 229 -21.91 -45.17 32.35
C MET A 229 -21.26 -46.50 32.76
N ARG A 230 -19.96 -46.49 33.11
CA ARG A 230 -19.26 -47.68 33.61
C ARG A 230 -19.85 -48.13 34.94
N HIS A 231 -20.03 -47.21 35.90
CA HIS A 231 -20.59 -47.52 37.22
C HIS A 231 -22.00 -48.13 37.11
N ILE A 232 -22.87 -47.55 36.28
CA ILE A 232 -24.21 -48.09 36.00
C ILE A 232 -24.14 -49.50 35.42
N ALA A 233 -23.24 -49.75 34.46
CA ALA A 233 -23.08 -51.07 33.85
C ALA A 233 -22.61 -52.14 34.87
N THR A 234 -21.71 -51.79 35.79
CA THR A 234 -21.25 -52.71 36.87
C THR A 234 -22.37 -53.06 37.85
N ASN A 235 -23.22 -52.10 38.21
CA ASN A 235 -24.32 -52.31 39.15
C ASN A 235 -25.46 -53.17 38.57
N GLU A 236 -25.63 -53.17 37.24
CA GLU A 236 -26.63 -54.00 36.55
C GLU A 236 -26.13 -55.39 36.11
N GLY A 237 -24.88 -55.76 36.42
CA GLY A 237 -24.32 -57.06 36.05
C GLY A 237 -24.17 -57.30 34.54
N LYS A 238 -24.18 -56.24 33.72
CA LYS A 238 -24.08 -56.32 32.25
C LYS A 238 -22.70 -55.85 31.78
N THR A 239 -22.18 -56.48 30.73
CA THR A 239 -20.89 -56.09 30.14
C THR A 239 -20.99 -54.72 29.45
N ILE A 240 -20.00 -53.85 29.70
CA ILE A 240 -19.88 -52.46 29.20
C ILE A 240 -20.17 -52.32 27.68
N HIS A 241 -19.88 -53.38 26.92
CA HIS A 241 -20.10 -53.48 25.47
C HIS A 241 -21.56 -53.25 25.02
N THR A 242 -22.54 -53.46 25.90
CA THR A 242 -23.97 -53.27 25.58
C THR A 242 -24.36 -51.79 25.55
N TYR A 243 -23.74 -50.96 26.40
CA TYR A 243 -24.02 -49.53 26.53
C TYR A 243 -23.20 -48.65 25.57
N LEU A 244 -22.09 -49.15 25.01
CA LEU A 244 -21.25 -48.41 24.04
C LEU A 244 -21.72 -48.56 22.58
N ARG A 245 -22.62 -49.50 22.28
CA ARG A 245 -23.14 -49.78 20.93
C ARG A 245 -23.84 -48.59 20.25
N PRO A 246 -24.64 -47.77 20.96
CA PRO A 246 -25.25 -46.55 20.40
C PRO A 246 -24.20 -45.48 20.07
N SER A 247 -23.19 -45.32 20.93
CA SER A 247 -22.10 -44.34 20.78
C SER A 247 -21.14 -44.70 19.64
N GLN A 248 -20.87 -45.99 19.41
CA GLN A 248 -20.09 -46.43 18.26
C GLN A 248 -20.81 -46.11 16.93
N LYS A 249 -22.13 -46.38 16.83
CA LYS A 249 -22.93 -46.07 15.62
C LYS A 249 -22.99 -44.56 15.31
N SER A 250 -22.96 -43.69 16.32
CA SER A 250 -22.97 -42.24 16.12
C SER A 250 -21.60 -41.69 15.70
N ILE A 251 -20.50 -42.26 16.21
CA ILE A 251 -19.13 -41.95 15.77
C ILE A 251 -18.90 -42.38 14.32
N THR A 252 -19.33 -43.58 13.91
CA THR A 252 -19.21 -44.05 12.51
C THR A 252 -20.04 -43.20 11.53
N ARG A 253 -21.20 -42.67 11.96
CA ARG A 253 -22.01 -41.74 11.16
C ARG A 253 -21.38 -40.35 11.04
N ARG A 254 -20.64 -39.88 12.06
CA ARG A 254 -19.92 -38.59 12.00
C ARG A 254 -18.68 -38.69 11.13
N THR A 255 -17.89 -39.76 11.23
CA THR A 255 -16.71 -39.97 10.37
C THR A 255 -17.08 -40.21 8.90
N ALA A 256 -18.24 -40.82 8.62
CA ALA A 256 -18.77 -40.93 7.26
C ALA A 256 -19.24 -39.59 6.66
N LYS A 257 -19.67 -38.62 7.48
CA LYS A 257 -20.05 -37.26 7.04
C LYS A 257 -18.83 -36.34 6.81
N THR A 258 -17.73 -36.56 7.52
CA THR A 258 -16.45 -35.85 7.26
C THR A 258 -15.67 -36.45 6.08
N ASN A 259 -15.93 -37.70 5.70
CA ASN A 259 -15.32 -38.38 4.55
C ASN A 259 -16.21 -38.44 3.29
N SER A 260 -17.38 -37.78 3.28
CA SER A 260 -18.17 -37.65 2.05
C SER A 260 -17.57 -36.55 1.14
N PRO A 261 -17.52 -36.75 -0.19
CA PRO A 261 -16.81 -35.85 -1.09
C PRO A 261 -17.44 -34.44 -1.24
N GLN A 262 -18.57 -34.16 -0.59
CA GLN A 262 -19.27 -32.87 -0.67
C GLN A 262 -18.97 -31.91 0.49
N SER A 263 -18.16 -32.28 1.49
CA SER A 263 -17.76 -31.41 2.62
C SER A 263 -16.27 -31.02 2.61
N ARG A 264 -15.56 -31.24 1.50
CA ARG A 264 -14.26 -30.61 1.26
C ARG A 264 -14.48 -29.17 0.79
N CYS A 265 -14.18 -28.20 1.66
CA CYS A 265 -14.01 -26.81 1.24
C CYS A 265 -13.02 -26.70 0.07
N PRO A 266 -13.24 -25.78 -0.88
CA PRO A 266 -12.44 -25.68 -2.10
C PRO A 266 -11.18 -24.86 -1.82
N TYR A 267 -10.09 -25.52 -1.45
CA TYR A 267 -8.74 -24.97 -1.61
C TYR A 267 -7.84 -26.01 -2.28
N HIS A 268 -8.09 -26.25 -3.55
CA HIS A 268 -7.09 -26.81 -4.45
C HIS A 268 -6.21 -25.64 -4.93
N LEU A 269 -5.06 -25.43 -4.27
CA LEU A 269 -3.93 -24.79 -4.92
C LEU A 269 -3.34 -25.82 -5.91
N THR A 270 -3.67 -25.68 -7.18
CA THR A 270 -2.87 -26.25 -8.26
C THR A 270 -1.56 -25.47 -8.33
N TYR A 271 -0.46 -26.12 -7.94
CA TYR A 271 0.86 -25.82 -8.47
C TYR A 271 0.82 -26.11 -9.99
N LEU A 272 0.93 -25.06 -10.80
CA LEU A 272 1.33 -25.16 -12.19
C LEU A 272 2.66 -24.41 -12.33
N SER A 273 3.69 -25.20 -12.53
CA SER A 273 4.97 -24.81 -13.12
C SER A 273 4.75 -24.23 -14.51
N ALA A 274 5.14 -22.98 -14.69
CA ALA A 274 5.69 -22.39 -15.91
C ALA A 274 6.49 -21.15 -15.51
#